data_AF-C4XWV9-F1
#
_entry.id   AF-C4XWV9-F1
#
_cell.length_a   1.000
_cell.length_b   1.000
_cell.length_c   1.000
_cell.angle_alpha   90.00
_cell.angle_beta   90.00
_cell.angle_gamma   90.00
#
_symmetry.space_group_name_H-M   'P 1'
#
loop_
_entity.id
_entity.type
_entity.pdbx_description
1 polymer ?
#
loop_
_entity_poly.entity_id
_entity_poly.type
_entity_poly.pdbx_seq_one_letter_code
_entity_poly.pdbx_strand_id
1 'polypeptide(L)'
;MVLCSFAHGTLIFSLMVLVLFAQDGIFSDSDTRIFSPQSKFHMAPKAQKIEEDTLARQSDVTVATNATPHAEYKGFFVYVLASVIFFAYIGWTVVPEPWLQKIGVSYYPDKYWAHAVPAYSLIAMVYSYVFVALVNFEVKTLKLDDLRNFTDEHAVYPKNPEEYVWKAPSGVWDLPIGLVNDVLYGGD
;
A
#
# COMPACT_ATOMS: atom_id res chain seq x y z
N MET A 1 40.97 -4.50 -2.00
CA MET A 1 40.50 -3.11 -1.81
C MET A 1 39.05 -2.93 -2.24
N VAL A 2 38.63 -3.45 -3.42
CA VAL A 2 37.24 -3.40 -3.92
C VAL A 2 36.21 -3.99 -2.95
N LEU A 3 36.51 -5.12 -2.29
CA LEU A 3 35.63 -5.76 -1.30
C LEU A 3 35.36 -4.90 -0.05
N CYS A 4 36.31 -4.04 0.35
CA CYS A 4 36.15 -3.19 1.55
C CYS A 4 35.28 -1.95 1.25
N SER A 5 35.41 -1.37 0.04
CA SER A 5 34.50 -0.33 -0.47
C SER A 5 33.10 -0.87 -0.73
N PHE A 6 33.00 -2.12 -1.20
CA PHE A 6 31.71 -2.77 -1.43
C PHE A 6 30.92 -2.92 -0.13
N ALA A 7 31.58 -3.40 0.95
CA ALA A 7 30.96 -3.56 2.26
C ALA A 7 30.46 -2.23 2.88
N HIS A 8 31.26 -1.16 2.79
CA HIS A 8 30.85 0.16 3.29
C HIS A 8 29.70 0.76 2.49
N GLY A 9 29.70 0.57 1.18
CA GLY A 9 28.65 1.06 0.30
C GLY A 9 27.33 0.30 0.43
N THR A 10 27.38 -1.02 0.57
CA THR A 10 26.19 -1.83 0.88
C THR A 10 25.63 -1.50 2.26
N LEU A 11 26.46 -1.14 3.24
CA LEU A 11 26.01 -0.70 4.55
C LEU A 11 25.27 0.64 4.48
N ILE A 12 25.77 1.63 3.73
CA ILE A 12 25.10 2.93 3.55
C ILE A 12 23.78 2.76 2.79
N PHE A 13 23.78 1.95 1.72
CA PHE A 13 22.56 1.68 0.95
C PHE A 13 21.55 0.88 1.78
N SER A 14 22.01 -0.11 2.56
CA SER A 14 21.17 -0.84 3.52
C SER A 14 20.66 0.06 4.63
N LEU A 15 21.42 1.06 5.09
CA LEU A 15 20.96 2.03 6.09
C LEU A 15 19.93 3.00 5.49
N MET A 16 20.09 3.41 4.24
CA MET A 16 19.14 4.29 3.56
C MET A 16 17.83 3.55 3.23
N VAL A 17 17.94 2.28 2.80
CA VAL A 17 16.81 1.37 2.63
C VAL A 17 16.16 1.08 3.98
N LEU A 18 16.92 0.82 5.06
CA LEU A 18 16.36 0.69 6.42
C LEU A 18 15.71 1.97 6.93
N VAL A 19 16.21 3.17 6.61
CA VAL A 19 15.58 4.44 7.01
C VAL A 19 14.28 4.66 6.24
N LEU A 20 14.22 4.28 4.96
CA LEU A 20 12.99 4.31 4.17
C LEU A 20 11.97 3.27 4.66
N PHE A 21 12.40 2.04 4.94
CA PHE A 21 11.53 0.97 5.47
C PHE A 21 11.19 1.13 6.96
N ALA A 22 12.02 1.79 7.76
CA ALA A 22 11.71 2.10 9.16
C ALA A 22 10.61 3.17 9.27
N GLN A 23 10.40 3.95 8.21
CA GLN A 23 9.26 4.86 8.14
C GLN A 23 7.95 4.10 7.92
N ASP A 24 8.00 2.92 7.28
CA ASP A 24 6.87 2.00 7.12
C ASP A 24 6.56 1.19 8.39
N GLY A 25 7.55 1.01 9.27
CA GLY A 25 7.37 0.34 10.58
C GLY A 25 6.50 1.13 11.58
N ILE A 26 6.29 2.43 11.35
CA ILE A 26 5.34 3.26 12.13
C ILE A 26 3.90 3.06 11.63
N PHE A 27 3.70 2.47 10.45
CA PHE A 27 2.38 2.22 9.86
C PHE A 27 1.77 0.85 10.28
N SER A 28 2.46 0.09 11.13
CA SER A 28 2.02 -1.23 11.61
C SER A 28 1.54 -1.21 13.08
N ASP A 29 0.83 -0.17 13.52
CA ASP A 29 0.18 -0.14 14.84
C ASP A 29 -1.21 0.53 14.80
N SER A 30 -2.06 0.12 13.84
CA SER A 30 -3.45 0.57 13.79
C SER A 30 -4.51 -0.53 13.60
N ASP A 31 -4.11 -1.79 13.36
CA ASP A 31 -5.07 -2.88 13.07
C ASP A 31 -5.51 -3.70 14.29
N THR A 32 -5.28 -3.23 15.52
CA THR A 32 -5.64 -4.00 16.74
C THR A 32 -6.98 -3.61 17.37
N ARG A 33 -7.83 -2.84 16.68
CA ARG A 33 -9.18 -2.55 17.18
C ARG A 33 -10.19 -2.50 16.06
N ILE A 34 -10.85 -3.62 15.76
CA ILE A 34 -12.32 -3.78 15.73
C ILE A 34 -12.62 -5.29 15.73
N PHE A 35 -12.70 -5.90 16.92
CA PHE A 35 -13.55 -7.07 17.10
C PHE A 35 -14.52 -6.71 18.23
N SER A 36 -15.61 -6.04 17.84
CA SER A 36 -16.77 -5.93 18.72
C SER A 36 -17.69 -7.12 18.41
N PRO A 37 -18.06 -7.94 19.40
CA PRO A 37 -19.05 -8.98 19.19
C PRO A 37 -20.40 -8.30 18.94
N GLN A 38 -20.88 -8.37 17.69
CA GLN A 38 -22.20 -7.86 17.30
C GLN A 38 -23.30 -8.54 18.13
N SER A 39 -23.81 -7.83 19.12
CA SER A 39 -24.99 -8.19 19.87
C SER A 39 -26.22 -7.94 19.00
N LYS A 40 -26.89 -9.03 18.61
CA LYS A 40 -28.19 -8.98 17.93
C LYS A 40 -29.18 -8.16 18.76
N PHE A 41 -29.56 -6.99 18.27
CA PHE A 41 -30.71 -6.25 18.77
C PHE A 41 -31.66 -5.97 17.59
N HIS A 42 -32.86 -6.54 17.65
CA HIS A 42 -33.93 -6.21 16.70
C HIS A 42 -34.29 -4.73 16.86
N MET A 43 -34.02 -3.90 15.86
CA MET A 43 -34.37 -2.48 15.88
C MET A 43 -35.22 -2.08 14.68
N ALA A 44 -36.21 -1.24 14.95
CA ALA A 44 -37.25 -0.80 14.03
C ALA A 44 -36.69 -0.10 12.77
N PRO A 45 -37.40 -0.14 11.63
CA PRO A 45 -36.90 0.26 10.30
C PRO A 45 -36.47 1.73 10.16
N LYS A 46 -36.78 2.58 11.14
CA LYS A 46 -36.41 3.99 11.13
C LYS A 46 -34.99 4.24 11.66
N ALA A 47 -34.48 3.37 12.54
CA ALA A 47 -33.15 3.51 13.14
C ALA A 47 -32.06 3.12 12.13
N GLN A 48 -32.29 2.03 11.39
CA GLN A 48 -31.35 1.53 10.37
C GLN A 48 -31.12 2.56 9.24
N LYS A 49 -32.17 3.24 8.77
CA LYS A 49 -32.05 4.26 7.71
C LYS A 49 -31.22 5.49 8.13
N ILE A 50 -31.24 5.84 9.42
CA ILE A 50 -30.46 6.97 9.95
C ILE A 50 -28.98 6.58 10.05
N GLU A 51 -28.70 5.33 10.44
CA GLU A 51 -27.35 4.78 10.51
C GLU A 51 -26.70 4.69 9.12
N GLU A 52 -27.42 4.16 8.13
CA GLU A 52 -26.96 4.08 6.73
C GLU A 52 -26.62 5.47 6.15
N ASP A 53 -27.43 6.50 6.42
CA ASP A 53 -27.21 7.87 5.93
C ASP A 53 -26.04 8.57 6.64
N THR A 54 -25.80 8.25 7.92
CA THR A 54 -24.62 8.72 8.65
C THR A 54 -23.31 8.08 8.18
N LEU A 55 -23.34 6.79 7.80
CA LEU A 55 -22.18 6.07 7.29
C LEU A 55 -21.77 6.58 5.91
N ALA A 56 -22.74 6.82 5.00
CA ALA A 56 -22.49 7.41 3.69
C ALA A 56 -21.90 8.83 3.77
N ARG A 57 -22.29 9.59 4.79
CA ARG A 57 -21.76 10.95 5.03
C ARG A 57 -20.36 10.92 5.65
N GLN A 58 -20.02 9.88 6.40
CA GLN A 58 -18.69 9.72 6.99
C GLN A 58 -17.67 9.22 5.97
N SER A 59 -18.04 8.35 5.02
CA SER A 59 -17.09 7.82 4.03
C SER A 59 -16.48 8.88 3.11
N ASP A 60 -17.25 9.92 2.75
CA ASP A 60 -16.78 10.96 1.82
C ASP A 60 -16.00 12.09 2.53
N VAL A 61 -16.34 12.38 3.79
CA VAL A 61 -15.76 13.53 4.53
C VAL A 61 -14.57 13.12 5.43
N THR A 62 -14.55 11.89 5.95
CA THR A 62 -13.52 11.48 6.92
C THR A 62 -12.24 10.95 6.28
N VAL A 63 -12.31 10.37 5.08
CA VAL A 63 -11.14 9.78 4.40
C VAL A 63 -10.14 10.87 3.95
N ALA A 64 -10.64 12.04 3.54
CA ALA A 64 -9.78 13.17 3.15
C ALA A 64 -9.26 14.00 4.33
N THR A 65 -9.94 13.96 5.49
CA THR A 65 -9.65 14.81 6.65
C THR A 65 -8.78 14.13 7.72
N ASN A 66 -8.45 12.84 7.57
CA ASN A 66 -7.44 12.19 8.41
C ASN A 66 -6.00 12.57 7.97
N ALA A 67 -5.78 13.86 7.69
CA ALA A 67 -4.46 14.42 7.57
C ALA A 67 -3.83 14.29 8.96
N THR A 68 -2.84 13.41 9.08
CA THR A 68 -2.09 13.28 10.33
C THR A 68 -1.65 14.69 10.75
N PRO A 69 -2.01 15.16 11.95
CA PRO A 69 -1.51 16.45 12.41
C PRO A 69 0.00 16.35 12.29
N HIS A 70 0.60 17.35 11.62
CA HIS A 70 2.04 17.44 11.35
C HIS A 70 2.58 16.86 10.02
N ALA A 71 1.75 16.30 9.13
CA ALA A 71 2.22 15.81 7.83
C ALA A 71 2.90 16.91 6.97
N GLU A 72 2.34 18.12 6.99
CA GLU A 72 2.72 19.22 6.10
C GLU A 72 4.17 19.68 6.30
N TYR A 73 4.57 19.98 7.53
CA TYR A 73 5.94 20.45 7.79
C TYR A 73 6.99 19.34 7.72
N LYS A 74 6.60 18.08 7.99
CA LYS A 74 7.49 16.93 7.79
C LYS A 74 7.86 16.78 6.32
N GLY A 75 6.88 16.86 5.42
CA GLY A 75 7.11 16.84 3.98
C GLY A 75 7.98 18.03 3.53
N PHE A 76 7.69 19.23 4.02
CA PHE A 76 8.47 20.42 3.70
C PHE A 76 9.94 20.33 4.17
N PHE A 77 10.17 19.88 5.40
CA PHE A 77 11.52 19.71 5.93
C PHE A 77 12.33 18.68 5.13
N VAL A 78 11.71 17.53 4.81
CA VAL A 78 12.33 16.49 3.99
C VAL A 78 12.62 17.01 2.59
N TYR A 79 11.73 17.79 1.98
CA TYR A 79 11.94 18.40 0.67
C TYR A 79 13.15 19.36 0.65
N VAL A 80 13.25 20.26 1.64
CA VAL A 80 14.37 21.20 1.74
C VAL A 80 15.68 20.44 1.97
N LEU A 81 15.69 19.47 2.89
CA LEU A 81 16.86 18.66 3.18
C LEU A 81 17.32 17.85 1.95
N ALA A 82 16.38 17.19 1.25
CA ALA A 82 16.66 16.44 0.04
C ALA A 82 17.22 17.35 -1.07
N SER A 83 16.67 18.55 -1.23
CA SER A 83 17.14 19.53 -2.22
C SER A 83 18.59 19.96 -1.94
N VAL A 84 18.91 20.29 -0.70
CA VAL A 84 20.28 20.70 -0.31
C VAL A 84 21.28 19.57 -0.54
N ILE A 85 20.94 18.35 -0.12
CA ILE A 85 21.79 17.16 -0.33
C ILE A 85 21.97 16.88 -1.82
N PHE A 86 20.90 17.02 -2.63
CA PHE A 86 20.95 16.79 -4.07
C PHE A 86 21.87 17.77 -4.80
N PHE A 87 21.79 19.07 -4.48
CA PHE A 87 22.70 20.06 -5.07
C PHE A 87 24.15 19.84 -4.61
N ALA A 88 24.37 19.48 -3.34
CA ALA A 88 25.70 19.14 -2.85
C ALA A 88 26.27 17.89 -3.56
N TYR A 89 25.42 16.89 -3.79
CA TYR A 89 25.78 15.67 -4.53
C TYR A 89 26.16 16.00 -5.97
N ILE A 90 25.32 16.72 -6.71
CA ILE A 90 25.64 17.15 -8.09
C ILE A 90 26.93 17.97 -8.11
N GLY A 91 27.06 18.95 -7.22
CA GLY A 91 28.26 19.77 -7.10
C GLY A 91 29.52 18.92 -6.92
N TRP A 92 29.47 17.92 -6.03
CA TRP A 92 30.58 16.99 -5.83
C TRP A 92 30.90 16.14 -7.08
N THR A 93 29.87 15.67 -7.81
CA THR A 93 30.09 14.86 -9.02
C THR A 93 30.70 15.64 -10.19
N VAL A 94 30.30 16.91 -10.37
CA VAL A 94 30.71 17.75 -11.50
C VAL A 94 32.10 18.36 -11.29
N VAL A 95 32.49 18.62 -10.03
CA VAL A 95 33.79 19.27 -9.74
C VAL A 95 34.95 18.29 -9.96
N PRO A 96 35.96 18.64 -10.79
CA PRO A 96 37.13 17.80 -11.02
C PRO A 96 38.05 17.77 -9.78
N GLU A 97 38.75 16.63 -9.59
CA GLU A 97 39.58 16.36 -8.40
C GLU A 97 40.64 17.43 -8.06
N PRO A 98 41.31 18.08 -9.05
CA PRO A 98 42.31 19.12 -8.75
C PRO A 98 41.72 20.35 -8.06
N TRP A 99 40.42 20.62 -8.25
CA TRP A 99 39.73 21.72 -7.58
C TRP A 99 39.37 21.36 -6.14
N LEU A 100 38.96 20.11 -5.89
CA LEU A 100 38.64 19.63 -4.55
C LEU A 100 39.88 19.63 -3.63
N GLN A 101 41.04 19.24 -4.17
CA GLN A 101 42.30 19.25 -3.43
C GLN A 101 42.75 20.68 -3.06
N LYS A 102 42.46 21.68 -3.90
CA LYS A 102 42.73 23.09 -3.60
C LYS A 102 41.85 23.65 -2.48
N ILE A 103 40.64 23.12 -2.33
CA ILE A 103 39.69 23.49 -1.26
C ILE A 103 40.07 22.80 0.07
N GLY A 104 41.09 21.93 0.07
CA GLY A 104 41.59 21.24 1.27
C GLY A 104 40.84 19.94 1.61
N VAL A 105 39.92 19.50 0.75
CA VAL A 105 39.17 18.24 0.94
C VAL A 105 39.99 17.09 0.37
N SER A 106 40.79 16.46 1.23
CA SER A 106 41.70 15.36 0.84
C SER A 106 41.06 13.97 0.95
N TYR A 107 39.94 13.84 1.67
CA TYR A 107 39.25 12.57 1.89
C TYR A 107 37.80 12.65 1.37
N TYR A 108 37.54 12.02 0.24
CA TYR A 108 36.21 11.85 -0.35
C TYR A 108 36.09 10.44 -0.92
N PRO A 109 34.89 9.84 -0.97
CA PRO A 109 34.70 8.51 -1.55
C PRO A 109 35.03 8.50 -3.05
N ASP A 110 35.38 7.34 -3.62
CA ASP A 110 35.67 7.25 -5.05
C ASP A 110 34.50 7.78 -5.91
N LYS A 111 34.81 8.56 -6.96
CA LYS A 111 33.80 9.11 -7.88
C LYS A 111 32.92 8.06 -8.56
N TYR A 112 33.35 6.80 -8.57
CA TYR A 112 32.52 5.68 -9.04
C TYR A 112 31.14 5.63 -8.35
N TRP A 113 31.07 6.05 -7.08
CA TRP A 113 29.80 6.12 -6.34
C TRP A 113 28.77 7.05 -6.99
N ALA A 114 29.22 8.06 -7.76
CA ALA A 114 28.35 8.96 -8.49
C ALA A 114 27.40 8.23 -9.45
N HIS A 115 27.89 7.16 -10.08
CA HIS A 115 27.12 6.33 -11.01
C HIS A 115 26.54 5.07 -10.33
N ALA A 116 27.23 4.52 -9.34
CA ALA A 116 26.74 3.34 -8.62
C ALA A 116 25.39 3.61 -7.93
N VAL A 117 25.25 4.74 -7.24
CA VAL A 117 24.02 5.10 -6.52
C VAL A 117 22.76 5.10 -7.43
N PRO A 118 22.74 5.83 -8.56
CA PRO A 118 21.57 5.79 -9.44
C PRO A 118 21.33 4.42 -10.07
N ALA A 119 22.38 3.67 -10.42
CA ALA A 119 22.23 2.32 -10.97
C ALA A 119 21.59 1.35 -9.97
N TYR A 120 22.04 1.35 -8.71
CA TYR A 120 21.45 0.52 -7.65
C TYR A 120 20.02 0.96 -7.30
N SER A 121 19.73 2.26 -7.34
CA SER A 121 18.37 2.79 -7.11
C SER A 121 17.37 2.26 -8.14
N LEU A 122 17.74 2.25 -9.43
CA LEU A 122 16.88 1.70 -10.50
C LEU A 122 16.63 0.20 -10.31
N ILE A 123 17.67 -0.56 -9.97
CA ILE A 123 17.54 -2.01 -9.70
C ILE A 123 16.64 -2.24 -8.48
N ALA A 124 16.84 -1.48 -7.40
CA ALA A 124 16.01 -1.57 -6.19
C ALA A 124 14.52 -1.26 -6.47
N MET A 125 14.25 -0.28 -7.33
CA MET A 125 12.89 0.04 -7.77
C MET A 125 12.23 -1.13 -8.52
N VAL A 126 12.96 -1.80 -9.42
CA VAL A 126 12.42 -2.99 -10.10
C VAL A 126 12.15 -4.12 -9.10
N TYR A 127 13.07 -4.35 -8.15
CA TYR A 127 12.88 -5.35 -7.11
C TYR A 127 11.68 -5.06 -6.21
N SER A 128 11.40 -3.79 -5.88
CA SER A 128 10.22 -3.46 -5.07
C SER A 128 8.92 -3.75 -5.81
N TYR A 129 8.85 -3.46 -7.12
CA TYR A 129 7.68 -3.82 -7.94
C TYR A 129 7.46 -5.34 -8.00
N VAL A 130 8.53 -6.10 -8.23
CA VAL A 130 8.46 -7.57 -8.24
C VAL A 130 8.04 -8.09 -6.87
N PHE A 131 8.59 -7.55 -5.79
CA PHE A 131 8.24 -7.95 -4.43
C PHE A 131 6.76 -7.71 -4.13
N VAL A 132 6.24 -6.52 -4.44
CA VAL A 132 4.81 -6.20 -4.25
C VAL A 132 3.94 -7.11 -5.12
N ALA A 133 4.33 -7.39 -6.37
CA ALA A 133 3.60 -8.33 -7.22
C ALA A 133 3.56 -9.73 -6.60
N LEU A 134 4.69 -10.26 -6.14
CA LEU A 134 4.78 -11.57 -5.49
C LEU A 134 3.89 -11.65 -4.25
N VAL A 135 3.97 -10.65 -3.37
CA VAL A 135 3.13 -10.59 -2.16
C VAL A 135 1.65 -10.54 -2.52
N ASN A 136 1.27 -9.77 -3.55
CA ASN A 136 -0.11 -9.73 -3.99
C ASN A 136 -0.58 -11.09 -4.53
N PHE A 137 0.24 -11.79 -5.32
CA PHE A 137 -0.10 -13.11 -5.86
C PHE A 137 -0.12 -14.24 -4.83
N GLU A 138 0.74 -14.19 -3.82
CA GLU A 138 0.86 -15.28 -2.84
C GLU A 138 -0.07 -15.10 -1.63
N VAL A 139 -0.22 -13.85 -1.16
CA VAL A 139 -0.89 -13.56 0.12
C VAL A 139 -2.27 -12.95 -0.07
N LYS A 140 -2.43 -12.02 -1.03
CA LYS A 140 -3.67 -11.24 -1.15
C LYS A 140 -4.68 -11.83 -2.14
N THR A 141 -4.24 -12.52 -3.18
CA THR A 141 -5.17 -13.16 -4.11
C THR A 141 -5.62 -14.52 -3.59
N LEU A 142 -6.93 -14.73 -3.52
CA LEU A 142 -7.51 -16.03 -3.23
C LEU A 142 -7.25 -16.99 -4.40
N LYS A 143 -7.36 -18.30 -4.11
CA LYS A 143 -7.21 -19.33 -5.14
C LYS A 143 -8.26 -19.13 -6.24
N LEU A 144 -7.92 -19.38 -7.50
CA LEU A 144 -8.80 -19.09 -8.65
C LEU A 144 -10.18 -19.76 -8.55
N ASP A 145 -10.24 -20.93 -7.91
CA ASP A 145 -11.45 -21.76 -7.76
C ASP A 145 -12.31 -21.36 -6.54
N ASP A 146 -11.94 -20.29 -5.83
CA ASP A 146 -12.68 -19.83 -4.67
C ASP A 146 -13.84 -18.90 -5.08
N LEU A 147 -15.07 -19.26 -4.68
CA LEU A 147 -16.28 -18.48 -4.92
C LEU A 147 -16.18 -17.06 -4.33
N ARG A 148 -15.36 -16.87 -3.29
CA ARG A 148 -15.07 -15.56 -2.69
C ARG A 148 -14.41 -14.58 -3.66
N ASN A 149 -13.88 -15.02 -4.81
CA ASN A 149 -13.45 -14.10 -5.87
C ASN A 149 -14.63 -13.34 -6.51
N PHE A 150 -15.85 -13.87 -6.41
CA PHE A 150 -17.07 -13.30 -7.01
C PHE A 150 -18.07 -12.79 -5.97
N THR A 151 -17.79 -12.98 -4.68
CA THR A 151 -18.68 -12.64 -3.56
C THR A 151 -17.92 -11.83 -2.54
N ASP A 152 -18.43 -10.66 -2.19
CA ASP A 152 -17.90 -9.81 -1.13
C ASP A 152 -18.72 -9.94 0.16
N GLU A 153 -18.29 -9.22 1.20
CA GLU A 153 -18.99 -9.15 2.50
C GLU A 153 -20.33 -8.42 2.41
N HIS A 154 -20.55 -7.64 1.35
CA HIS A 154 -21.75 -6.84 1.15
C HIS A 154 -22.82 -7.56 0.31
N ALA A 155 -22.53 -8.78 -0.16
CA ALA A 155 -23.48 -9.60 -0.89
C ALA A 155 -24.68 -9.98 0.01
N VAL A 156 -25.90 -9.67 -0.47
CA VAL A 156 -27.13 -9.81 0.31
C VAL A 156 -27.94 -10.99 -0.22
N TYR A 157 -27.88 -12.12 0.50
CA TYR A 157 -28.53 -13.36 0.10
C TYR A 157 -29.94 -13.54 0.69
N PRO A 158 -30.91 -14.03 -0.10
CA PRO A 158 -32.22 -14.40 0.43
C PRO A 158 -32.10 -15.68 1.27
N LYS A 159 -32.92 -15.81 2.33
CA LYS A 159 -32.89 -17.00 3.20
C LYS A 159 -33.16 -18.31 2.46
N ASN A 160 -34.01 -18.27 1.43
CA ASN A 160 -34.32 -19.38 0.54
C ASN A 160 -34.10 -18.92 -0.92
N PRO A 161 -32.91 -19.13 -1.50
CA PRO A 161 -32.60 -18.69 -2.85
C PRO A 161 -33.36 -19.46 -3.95
N GLU A 162 -33.72 -20.73 -3.72
CA GLU A 162 -34.44 -21.57 -4.68
C GLU A 162 -35.85 -21.03 -5.03
N GLU A 163 -36.48 -20.30 -4.10
CA GLU A 163 -37.82 -19.75 -4.29
C GLU A 163 -37.85 -18.64 -5.37
N TYR A 164 -36.74 -17.92 -5.50
CA TYR A 164 -36.61 -16.74 -6.36
C TYR A 164 -35.94 -17.03 -7.71
N VAL A 165 -35.71 -18.31 -8.05
CA VAL A 165 -35.13 -18.70 -9.34
C VAL A 165 -36.04 -18.29 -10.51
N TRP A 166 -37.35 -18.44 -10.33
CA TRP A 166 -38.36 -18.19 -11.38
C TRP A 166 -39.39 -17.13 -10.98
N LYS A 167 -39.18 -16.44 -9.85
CA LYS A 167 -40.11 -15.46 -9.29
C LYS A 167 -39.37 -14.18 -8.93
N ALA A 168 -40.00 -13.04 -9.21
CA ALA A 168 -39.44 -11.75 -8.82
C ALA A 168 -39.51 -11.58 -7.28
N PRO A 169 -38.38 -11.31 -6.61
CA PRO A 169 -38.40 -10.98 -5.18
C PRO A 169 -39.00 -9.59 -4.95
N SER A 170 -39.48 -9.35 -3.73
CA SER A 170 -39.99 -8.04 -3.30
C SER A 170 -38.89 -7.00 -2.97
N GLY A 171 -37.62 -7.38 -3.08
CA GLY A 171 -36.44 -6.53 -2.85
C GLY A 171 -35.28 -6.92 -3.77
N VAL A 172 -34.17 -6.17 -3.74
CA VAL A 172 -32.94 -6.49 -4.49
C VAL A 172 -32.13 -7.49 -3.67
N TRP A 173 -31.95 -8.70 -4.19
CA TRP A 173 -31.20 -9.78 -3.56
C TRP A 173 -30.21 -10.36 -4.55
N ASP A 174 -29.03 -10.72 -4.07
CA ASP A 174 -28.01 -11.41 -4.86
C ASP A 174 -28.30 -12.91 -4.89
N LEU A 175 -28.38 -13.48 -6.09
CA LEU A 175 -28.57 -14.92 -6.27
C LEU A 175 -27.19 -15.58 -6.42
N PRO A 176 -26.90 -16.66 -5.68
CA PRO A 176 -25.60 -17.32 -5.78
C PRO A 176 -25.38 -17.81 -7.20
N ILE A 177 -24.24 -17.44 -7.79
CA ILE A 177 -23.95 -17.70 -9.20
C ILE A 177 -23.92 -19.19 -9.54
N GLY A 178 -23.56 -20.05 -8.58
CA GLY A 178 -23.63 -21.51 -8.73
C GLY A 178 -25.06 -21.99 -9.00
N LEU A 179 -26.04 -21.48 -8.24
CA LEU A 179 -27.45 -21.80 -8.45
C LEU A 179 -27.94 -21.31 -9.82
N VAL A 180 -27.54 -20.10 -10.21
CA VAL A 180 -27.88 -19.55 -11.53
C VAL A 180 -27.29 -20.41 -12.64
N ASN A 181 -26.03 -20.84 -12.50
CA ASN A 181 -25.35 -21.67 -13.47
C ASN A 181 -26.00 -23.06 -13.59
N ASP A 182 -26.34 -23.70 -12.47
CA ASP A 182 -27.02 -24.99 -12.44
C ASP A 182 -28.42 -24.91 -13.09
N VAL A 183 -29.14 -23.81 -12.89
CA VAL A 183 -30.45 -23.61 -13.50
C VAL A 183 -30.37 -23.34 -15.01
N LEU A 184 -29.40 -22.53 -15.44
CA LEU A 184 -29.24 -22.15 -16.85
C LEU A 184 -28.58 -23.24 -17.69
N TYR A 185 -27.66 -24.00 -17.11
CA TYR A 185 -26.78 -24.93 -17.83
C TYR A 185 -26.79 -26.38 -17.30
N GLY A 186 -27.41 -26.66 -16.15
CA GLY A 186 -27.48 -28.01 -15.57
C GLY A 186 -28.51 -28.95 -16.22
N GLY A 187 -28.95 -28.65 -17.44
CA GLY A 187 -30.03 -29.33 -18.16
C GLY A 187 -29.60 -30.47 -19.09
N ASP A 188 -28.35 -30.93 -19.01
CA ASP A 188 -27.80 -32.08 -19.74
C ASP A 188 -27.46 -33.24 -18.79
#